data_AF-A0A8T4YZ93-F1
#
_entry.id   AF-A0A8T4YZ93-F1
#
_cell.length_a   1.000
_cell.length_b   1.000
_cell.length_c   1.000
_cell.angle_alpha   90.00
_cell.angle_beta   90.00
_cell.angle_gamma   90.00
#
_symmetry.space_group_name_H-M   'P 1'
#
loop_
_entity.id
_entity.type
_entity.pdbx_description
1 polymer ?
#
loop_
_entity_poly.entity_id
_entity_poly.type
_entity_poly.pdbx_seq_one_letter_code
_entity_poly.pdbx_strand_id
1 'polypeptide(L)'
;MVNGTSRIKVKFIVEDLLEAEGELVRFLAPRTVEALVRAMPIHGVTATMKDMVYFSTPVRMGSEKPRLQVEGGMLTYWPMTSSICIFLERSQPYSPMNVI
;
A
#
# COMPACT_ATOMS: atom_id res chain seq x y z
N MET A 1 -25.57 7.99 -5.68
CA MET A 1 -25.53 7.15 -4.47
C MET A 1 -24.09 6.75 -4.24
N VAL A 2 -23.39 7.42 -3.32
CA VAL A 2 -22.01 7.08 -2.95
C VAL A 2 -22.07 6.05 -1.83
N ASN A 3 -21.87 4.77 -2.16
CA ASN A 3 -21.76 3.73 -1.14
C ASN A 3 -20.49 3.99 -0.32
N GLY A 4 -20.68 4.36 0.94
CA GLY A 4 -19.63 4.54 1.92
C GLY A 4 -19.02 3.21 2.31
N THR A 5 -18.13 2.65 1.49
CA THR A 5 -17.26 1.57 1.94
C THR A 5 -15.94 2.17 2.37
N SER A 6 -15.69 2.13 3.67
CA SER A 6 -14.40 2.48 4.29
C SER A 6 -13.24 1.62 3.77
N ARG A 7 -13.56 0.54 3.06
CA ARG A 7 -12.64 -0.41 2.44
C ARG A 7 -12.87 -0.43 0.93
N ILE A 8 -11.78 -0.49 0.16
CA ILE A 8 -11.78 -0.51 -1.29
C ILE A 8 -10.98 -1.74 -1.71
N LYS A 9 -11.64 -2.69 -2.38
CA LYS A 9 -10.96 -3.89 -2.88
C LYS A 9 -10.01 -3.53 -4.01
N VAL A 10 -8.81 -4.12 -3.97
CA VAL A 10 -7.79 -3.99 -5.00
C VAL A 10 -7.25 -5.36 -5.35
N LYS A 11 -6.74 -5.48 -6.58
CA LYS A 11 -6.12 -6.69 -7.08
C LYS A 11 -4.70 -6.37 -7.50
N PHE A 12 -3.75 -7.18 -7.07
CA PHE A 12 -2.37 -7.15 -7.51
C PHE A 12 -2.19 -8.27 -8.53
N ILE A 13 -1.74 -7.89 -9.72
CA ILE A 13 -1.43 -8.82 -10.81
C ILE A 13 0.08 -8.73 -11.01
N VAL A 14 0.76 -9.85 -10.82
CA VAL A 14 2.21 -9.96 -10.99
C VAL A 14 2.45 -10.89 -12.18
N GLU A 15 3.34 -10.48 -13.09
CA GLU A 15 3.69 -11.30 -14.25
C GLU A 15 4.21 -12.67 -13.81
N ASP A 16 3.77 -13.72 -14.52
CA ASP A 16 4.13 -15.12 -14.26
C ASP A 16 3.79 -15.67 -12.86
N LEU A 17 2.92 -14.97 -12.12
CA LEU A 17 2.52 -15.30 -10.77
C LEU A 17 1.00 -15.27 -10.59
N LEU A 18 0.53 -15.84 -9.48
CA LEU A 18 -0.87 -15.78 -9.07
C LEU A 18 -1.27 -14.34 -8.71
N GLU A 19 -2.54 -14.04 -8.91
CA GLU A 19 -3.15 -12.79 -8.48
C GLU A 19 -3.31 -12.77 -6.96
N ALA A 20 -3.10 -11.59 -6.36
CA ALA A 20 -3.38 -11.37 -4.95
C ALA A 20 -4.50 -10.34 -4.78
N GLU A 21 -5.36 -10.57 -3.80
CA GLU A 21 -6.42 -9.63 -3.41
C GLU A 21 -6.00 -8.84 -2.18
N GLY A 22 -6.46 -7.60 -2.09
CA GLY A 22 -6.22 -6.74 -0.94
C GLY A 22 -7.33 -5.72 -0.74
N GLU A 23 -7.25 -4.99 0.37
CA GLU A 23 -8.19 -3.93 0.69
C GLU A 23 -7.44 -2.68 1.13
N LEU A 24 -7.73 -1.55 0.48
CA LEU A 24 -7.33 -0.23 0.98
C LEU A 24 -8.36 0.23 2.02
N VAL A 25 -7.90 0.52 3.22
CA VAL A 25 -8.68 0.95 4.37
C VAL A 25 -8.61 2.48 4.50
N ARG A 26 -9.54 3.16 3.83
CA ARG A 26 -9.60 4.63 3.69
C ARG A 26 -9.43 5.39 5.00
N PHE A 27 -10.01 4.94 6.12
CA PHE A 27 -9.92 5.71 7.37
C PHE A 27 -8.52 5.67 8.02
N LEU A 28 -7.64 4.75 7.62
CA LEU A 28 -6.26 4.69 8.13
C LEU A 28 -5.40 5.79 7.48
N ALA A 29 -5.58 6.05 6.19
CA ALA A 29 -4.88 7.12 5.47
C ALA A 29 -5.75 7.70 4.35
N PRO A 30 -6.78 8.52 4.67
CA PRO A 30 -7.80 8.91 3.70
C PRO A 30 -7.25 9.66 2.49
N ARG A 31 -6.27 10.54 2.69
CA ARG A 31 -5.68 11.31 1.57
C ARG A 31 -4.80 10.42 0.71
N THR A 32 -4.01 9.56 1.34
CA THR A 32 -3.13 8.62 0.64
C THR A 32 -3.94 7.62 -0.18
N VAL A 33 -4.95 6.99 0.43
CA VAL A 33 -5.84 6.04 -0.25
C VAL A 33 -6.58 6.70 -1.40
N GLU A 34 -7.12 7.90 -1.21
CA GLU A 34 -7.83 8.60 -2.29
C GLU A 34 -6.89 8.92 -3.47
N ALA A 35 -5.66 9.37 -3.19
CA ALA A 35 -4.67 9.63 -4.23
C ALA A 35 -4.29 8.35 -4.99
N LEU A 36 -4.06 7.24 -4.29
CA LEU A 36 -3.78 5.94 -4.90
C LEU A 36 -4.93 5.48 -5.80
N VAL A 37 -6.17 5.54 -5.31
CA VAL A 37 -7.36 5.15 -6.08
C VAL A 37 -7.52 6.00 -7.34
N ARG A 38 -7.26 7.31 -7.27
CA ARG A 38 -7.30 8.21 -8.44
C ARG A 38 -6.20 7.91 -9.46
N ALA A 39 -5.08 7.33 -9.03
CA ALA A 39 -3.96 6.96 -9.89
C ALA A 39 -4.08 5.54 -10.47
N MET A 40 -5.11 4.77 -10.08
CA MET A 40 -5.31 3.42 -10.62
C MET A 40 -5.70 3.46 -12.12
N PRO A 41 -5.24 2.48 -12.92
CA PRO A 41 -4.35 1.37 -12.54
C PRO A 41 -2.89 1.84 -12.38
N ILE A 42 -2.20 1.31 -11.36
CA ILE A 42 -0.78 1.59 -11.11
C ILE A 42 0.04 0.41 -11.63
N HIS A 43 0.99 0.70 -12.51
CA HIS A 43 1.94 -0.26 -13.05
C HIS A 43 3.34 0.06 -12.54
N GLY A 44 4.16 -0.96 -12.29
CA GLY A 44 5.53 -0.79 -11.82
C GLY A 44 6.27 -2.11 -11.68
N VAL A 45 7.59 -2.03 -11.55
CA VAL A 45 8.44 -3.19 -11.27
C VAL A 45 8.43 -3.47 -9.78
N THR A 46 8.13 -4.71 -9.40
CA THR A 46 8.18 -5.16 -8.02
C THR A 46 9.61 -5.45 -7.59
N ALA A 47 9.97 -5.01 -6.39
CA ALA A 47 11.20 -5.38 -5.71
C ALA A 47 10.85 -6.08 -4.39
N THR A 48 11.73 -6.97 -3.95
CA THR A 48 11.58 -7.70 -2.69
C THR A 48 12.62 -7.23 -1.69
N MET A 49 12.19 -7.01 -0.46
CA MET A 49 13.04 -6.87 0.71
C MET A 49 12.67 -7.99 1.69
N LYS A 50 13.55 -8.32 2.64
CA LYS A 50 13.44 -9.51 3.50
C LYS A 50 12.01 -9.87 3.97
N ASP A 51 11.24 -8.87 4.43
CA ASP A 51 9.91 -9.11 5.03
C ASP A 51 8.75 -8.54 4.17
N MET A 52 9.03 -7.99 2.98
CA MET A 52 8.01 -7.31 2.17
C MET A 52 8.29 -7.31 0.66
N VAL A 53 7.21 -7.23 -0.12
CA VAL A 53 7.25 -6.90 -1.55
C VAL A 53 6.79 -5.46 -1.72
N TYR A 54 7.42 -4.70 -2.60
CA TYR A 54 7.02 -3.32 -2.84
C TYR A 54 7.23 -2.90 -4.30
N PHE A 55 6.48 -1.89 -4.73
CA PHE A 55 6.62 -1.28 -6.05
C PHE A 55 6.34 0.22 -5.97
N SER A 56 6.97 1.01 -6.84
CA SER A 56 6.78 2.45 -6.88
C SER A 56 5.43 2.84 -7.46
N THR A 57 4.93 3.99 -7.03
CA THR A 57 3.69 4.61 -7.52
C THR A 57 3.98 6.06 -7.95
N PRO A 58 3.26 6.60 -8.96
CA PRO A 58 3.36 8.02 -9.30
C PRO A 58 2.80 8.95 -8.20
N VAL A 59 2.11 8.42 -7.21
CA VAL A 59 1.52 9.17 -6.11
C VAL A 59 2.59 9.65 -5.14
N ARG A 60 2.64 10.96 -4.91
CA ARG A 60 3.52 11.59 -3.92
C ARG A 60 2.71 12.09 -2.74
N MET A 61 2.77 11.35 -1.65
CA MET A 61 2.15 11.68 -0.36
C MET A 61 3.19 11.69 0.75
N GLY A 62 2.99 12.59 1.72
CA GLY A 62 3.75 12.59 2.98
C GLY A 62 3.17 11.62 4.00
N SER A 63 3.71 11.66 5.23
CA SER A 63 3.23 10.83 6.33
C SER A 63 1.78 11.15 6.72
N GLU A 64 0.97 10.11 6.92
CA GLU A 64 -0.44 10.16 7.30
C GLU A 64 -0.73 8.99 8.25
N LYS A 65 -1.02 9.31 9.53
CA LYS A 65 -1.16 8.34 10.64
C LYS A 65 -0.08 7.24 10.63
N PRO A 66 1.21 7.63 10.54
CA PRO A 66 2.25 6.69 10.22
C PRO A 66 2.50 5.69 11.36
N ARG A 67 2.88 4.47 11.01
CA ARG A 67 3.24 3.41 11.95
C ARG A 67 4.65 2.90 11.66
N LEU A 68 5.37 2.60 12.73
CA LEU A 68 6.72 1.99 12.66
C LEU A 68 6.67 0.47 12.78
N GLN A 69 5.62 -0.10 13.37
CA GLN A 69 5.40 -1.55 13.39
C GLN A 69 4.25 -1.90 12.44
N VAL A 70 4.48 -2.89 11.58
CA VAL A 70 3.54 -3.35 10.57
C VAL A 70 3.43 -4.87 10.70
N GLU A 71 2.20 -5.39 10.66
CA GLU A 71 1.94 -6.83 10.72
C GLU A 71 1.97 -7.44 9.31
N GLY A 72 2.19 -8.75 9.23
CA GLY A 72 2.08 -9.49 7.97
C GLY A 72 0.66 -9.38 7.38
N GLY A 73 0.58 -9.29 6.06
CA GLY A 73 -0.66 -9.08 5.30
C GLY A 73 -1.12 -7.62 5.21
N MET A 74 -0.43 -6.66 5.85
CA MET A 74 -0.80 -5.25 5.73
C MET A 74 -0.27 -4.60 4.45
N LEU A 75 -1.12 -3.76 3.86
CA LEU A 75 -0.73 -2.81 2.82
C LEU A 75 -0.27 -1.50 3.47
N THR A 76 0.86 -0.98 3.01
CA THR A 76 1.34 0.34 3.42
C THR A 76 1.77 1.17 2.23
N TYR A 77 1.79 2.48 2.40
CA TYR A 77 2.45 3.42 1.51
C TYR A 77 3.68 3.97 2.23
N TRP A 78 4.83 3.89 1.56
CA TRP A 78 6.09 4.41 2.05
C TRP A 78 6.36 5.81 1.46
N PRO A 79 6.25 6.89 2.26
CA PRO A 79 6.43 8.24 1.75
C PRO A 79 7.81 8.52 1.16
N MET A 80 8.85 7.92 1.75
CA MET A 80 10.25 8.15 1.37
C MET A 80 10.55 7.75 -0.08
N THR A 81 9.96 6.65 -0.54
CA THR A 81 10.21 6.08 -1.88
C THR A 81 9.01 6.18 -2.81
N SER A 82 7.89 6.77 -2.34
CA SER A 82 6.61 6.80 -3.07
C SER A 82 6.23 5.42 -3.57
N SER A 83 6.11 4.45 -2.65
CA SER A 83 5.92 3.04 -2.96
C SER A 83 4.77 2.43 -2.17
N ILE A 84 4.07 1.47 -2.78
CA ILE A 84 3.16 0.57 -2.07
C ILE A 84 3.97 -0.63 -1.59
N CYS A 85 3.81 -1.01 -0.33
CA CYS A 85 4.47 -2.16 0.26
C CYS A 85 3.42 -3.16 0.78
N ILE A 86 3.71 -4.44 0.61
CA ILE A 86 2.93 -5.57 1.10
C ILE A 86 3.85 -6.35 2.03
N PHE A 87 3.56 -6.31 3.33
CA PHE A 87 4.33 -7.05 4.32
C PHE A 87 3.91 -8.51 4.35
N LEU A 88 4.85 -9.44 4.27
CA LEU A 88 4.57 -10.87 4.35
C LEU A 88 4.64 -11.36 5.80
N GLU A 89 5.47 -10.71 6.61
CA GLU A 89 5.66 -10.98 8.03
C GLU A 89 5.61 -9.69 8.85
N ARG A 90 5.52 -9.82 10.17
CA ARG A 90 5.63 -8.66 11.06
C ARG A 90 7.03 -8.06 10.95
N SER A 91 7.10 -6.75 10.73
CA SER A 91 8.38 -6.07 10.54
C SER A 91 8.37 -4.64 11.09
N GLN A 92 9.58 -4.10 11.26
CA GLN A 92 9.82 -2.73 11.69
C GLN A 92 10.64 -2.00 10.62
N PRO A 93 9.99 -1.34 9.64
CA PRO A 93 10.70 -0.58 8.62
C PRO A 93 11.58 0.52 9.22
N TYR A 94 12.64 0.90 8.50
CA TYR A 94 13.59 1.94 8.91
C TYR A 94 12.93 3.30 9.20
N SER A 95 11.82 3.61 8.53
CA SER A 95 11.06 4.83 8.75
C SER A 95 9.55 4.54 8.80
N PRO A 96 8.77 5.40 9.47
CA PRO A 96 7.32 5.22 9.58
C PRO A 96 6.62 5.21 8.22
N MET A 97 5.60 4.36 8.07
CA MET A 97 4.81 4.19 6.85
C MET A 97 3.33 4.47 7.09
N ASN A 98 2.60 4.88 6.06
CA ASN A 98 1.15 5.05 6.14
C ASN A 98 0.50 3.67 5.95
N VAL A 99 -0.31 3.21 6.89
CA VAL A 99 -1.13 2.01 6.63
C VAL A 99 -2.31 2.44 5.78
N ILE A 100 -2.50 1.77 4.64
CA ILE A 100 -3.45 2.17 3.59
C ILE A 100 -4.55 1.16 3.36
#